data_AF-A0A842LDC9-F1
#
_entry.id   AF-A0A842LDC9-F1
#
_cell.length_a   1.000
_cell.length_b   1.000
_cell.length_c   1.000
_cell.angle_alpha   90.00
_cell.angle_beta   90.00
_cell.angle_gamma   90.00
#
_symmetry.space_group_name_H-M   'P 1'
#
loop_
_entity.id
_entity.type
_entity.pdbx_description
1 polymer ?
#
loop_
_entity_poly.entity_id
_entity_poly.type
_entity_poly.pdbx_seq_one_letter_code
_entity_poly.pdbx_strand_id
1 'polypeptide(L)'
;MKATSGHFVFKKNTSYKDLAKIFPELLKTFLEETDQLPEDEDVLQMFIHLNQVELERDRKPEGYNRKGKMRLVFPINRKEFYIRGTSKGGEVVRVAERLSRMLTKAGIAHDLEWDALSFIEE
;
A
#
# COMPACT_ATOMS: atom_id res chain seq x y z
N MET A 1 -15.39 -10.17 8.46
CA MET A 1 -14.24 -9.78 9.30
C MET A 1 -14.15 -8.26 9.37
N LYS A 2 -13.56 -7.67 10.42
CA LYS A 2 -13.23 -6.23 10.48
C LYS A 2 -11.80 -6.07 10.98
N ALA A 3 -11.06 -5.10 10.44
CA ALA A 3 -9.70 -4.78 10.82
C ALA A 3 -9.48 -3.26 10.77
N THR A 4 -8.48 -2.78 11.47
CA THR A 4 -8.00 -1.39 11.44
C THR A 4 -6.88 -1.24 10.41
N SER A 5 -6.08 -2.30 10.21
CA SER A 5 -5.03 -2.35 9.20
C SER A 5 -4.92 -3.70 8.51
N GLY A 6 -4.46 -3.67 7.26
CA GLY A 6 -4.01 -4.83 6.49
C GLY A 6 -2.56 -4.66 6.08
N HIS A 7 -1.71 -5.63 6.42
CA HIS A 7 -0.26 -5.60 6.26
C HIS A 7 0.18 -6.58 5.19
N PHE A 8 1.03 -6.13 4.29
CA PHE A 8 1.56 -6.88 3.16
C PHE A 8 3.03 -7.16 3.43
N VAL A 9 3.32 -8.30 4.05
CA VAL A 9 4.67 -8.68 4.45
C VAL A 9 5.36 -9.37 3.28
N PHE A 10 6.40 -8.75 2.72
CA PHE A 10 7.08 -9.31 1.56
C PHE A 10 7.92 -10.53 1.94
N LYS A 11 7.94 -11.54 1.06
CA LYS A 11 8.84 -12.70 1.23
C LYS A 11 10.30 -12.27 1.02
N LYS A 12 11.24 -13.06 1.56
CA LYS A 12 12.70 -12.75 1.59
C LYS A 12 13.30 -12.26 0.26
N ASN A 13 12.82 -12.79 -0.87
CA ASN A 13 13.36 -12.51 -2.20
C ASN A 13 12.59 -11.40 -2.95
N THR A 14 11.59 -10.79 -2.31
CA THR A 14 10.82 -9.70 -2.90
C THR A 14 11.47 -8.36 -2.57
N SER A 15 11.59 -7.51 -3.57
CA SER A 15 12.23 -6.19 -3.54
C SER A 15 11.21 -5.08 -3.77
N TYR A 16 11.57 -3.83 -3.46
CA TYR A 16 10.74 -2.69 -3.80
C TYR A 16 10.66 -2.49 -5.33
N LYS A 17 11.72 -2.86 -6.06
CA LYS A 17 11.72 -2.86 -7.53
C LYS A 17 10.65 -3.76 -8.14
N ASP A 18 10.31 -4.87 -7.50
CA ASP A 18 9.24 -5.76 -7.99
C ASP A 18 7.87 -5.06 -7.94
N LEU A 19 7.67 -4.19 -6.94
CA LEU A 19 6.46 -3.40 -6.78
C LEU A 19 6.36 -2.27 -7.82
N ALA A 20 7.48 -1.71 -8.28
CA ALA A 20 7.52 -0.59 -9.23
C ALA A 20 6.64 -0.83 -10.48
N LYS A 21 6.60 -2.08 -10.96
CA LYS A 21 5.88 -2.50 -12.17
C LYS A 21 4.36 -2.38 -12.05
N ILE A 22 3.81 -2.55 -10.85
CA ILE A 22 2.36 -2.55 -10.59
C ILE A 22 1.91 -1.35 -9.75
N PHE A 23 2.86 -0.60 -9.18
CA PHE A 23 2.56 0.47 -8.23
C PHE A 23 1.59 1.55 -8.75
N PRO A 24 1.66 2.03 -10.01
CA PRO A 24 0.70 3.01 -10.51
C PRO A 24 -0.75 2.52 -10.41
N GLU A 25 -1.01 1.28 -10.86
CA GLU A 25 -2.33 0.66 -10.81
C GLU A 25 -2.75 0.38 -9.35
N LEU A 26 -1.82 -0.07 -8.52
CA LEU A 26 -2.04 -0.35 -7.11
C LEU A 26 -2.44 0.93 -6.34
N LEU A 27 -1.71 2.03 -6.55
CA LEU A 27 -2.01 3.31 -5.93
C LEU A 27 -3.35 3.86 -6.43
N LYS A 28 -3.59 3.86 -7.75
CA LYS A 28 -4.86 4.32 -8.32
C LYS A 28 -6.03 3.51 -7.76
N THR A 29 -5.93 2.18 -7.73
CA THR A 29 -6.97 1.30 -7.17
C THR A 29 -7.18 1.58 -5.69
N PHE A 30 -6.12 1.78 -4.91
CA PHE A 30 -6.24 2.15 -3.50
C PHE A 30 -7.01 3.46 -3.33
N LEU A 31 -6.70 4.49 -4.11
CA LEU A 31 -7.36 5.79 -4.02
C LEU A 31 -8.81 5.74 -4.48
N GLU A 32 -9.12 5.00 -5.54
CA GLU A 32 -10.51 4.77 -6.00
C GLU A 32 -11.33 4.04 -4.94
N GLU A 33 -10.82 2.93 -4.39
CA GLU A 33 -11.54 2.12 -3.40
C GLU A 33 -11.77 2.81 -2.06
N THR A 34 -11.03 3.89 -1.80
CA THR A 34 -11.09 4.65 -0.56
C THR A 34 -11.72 6.03 -0.73
N ASP A 35 -12.24 6.34 -1.93
CA ASP A 35 -12.80 7.66 -2.29
C ASP A 35 -11.79 8.81 -2.07
N GLN A 36 -10.50 8.56 -2.36
CA GLN A 36 -9.37 9.48 -2.18
C GLN A 36 -8.66 9.83 -3.49
N LEU A 37 -9.24 9.47 -4.64
CA LEU A 37 -8.70 9.83 -5.95
C LEU A 37 -8.73 11.36 -6.11
N PRO A 38 -7.59 12.01 -6.42
CA PRO A 38 -7.58 13.43 -6.75
C PRO A 38 -8.44 13.72 -7.99
N GLU A 39 -9.14 14.85 -7.99
CA GLU A 39 -9.87 15.33 -9.17
C GLU A 39 -8.91 15.75 -10.29
N ASP A 40 -7.75 16.29 -9.91
CA ASP A 40 -6.70 16.72 -10.82
C ASP A 40 -5.77 15.53 -11.18
N GLU A 41 -5.75 15.19 -12.46
CA GLU A 41 -4.92 14.10 -12.97
C GLU A 41 -3.42 14.38 -12.81
N ASP A 42 -2.97 15.65 -12.91
CA ASP A 42 -1.57 16.00 -12.73
C ASP A 42 -1.12 15.74 -11.29
N VAL A 43 -2.01 15.95 -10.31
CA VAL A 43 -1.76 15.62 -8.90
C VAL A 43 -1.63 14.11 -8.70
N LEU A 44 -2.47 13.31 -9.35
CA LEU A 44 -2.35 11.85 -9.33
C LEU A 44 -1.02 11.39 -9.95
N GLN A 45 -0.66 11.93 -11.12
CA GLN A 45 0.59 11.59 -11.79
C GLN A 45 1.81 11.98 -10.95
N MET A 46 1.77 13.13 -10.26
CA MET A 46 2.82 13.53 -9.32
C MET A 46 2.98 12.50 -8.19
N PHE A 47 1.90 12.02 -7.57
CA PHE A 47 1.99 10.98 -6.52
C PHE A 47 2.57 9.67 -7.05
N ILE A 48 2.16 9.25 -8.24
CA ILE A 48 2.68 8.05 -8.88
C ILE A 48 4.19 8.22 -9.12
N HIS A 49 4.59 9.33 -9.74
CA HIS A 49 5.98 9.61 -10.09
C HIS A 49 6.91 9.60 -8.87
N LEU A 50 6.56 10.32 -7.80
CA LEU A 50 7.38 10.41 -6.59
C LEU A 50 7.65 9.03 -5.96
N ASN A 51 6.65 8.16 -5.95
CA ASN A 51 6.80 6.81 -5.44
C ASN A 51 7.58 5.91 -6.40
N GLN A 52 7.33 5.99 -7.71
CA GLN A 52 8.03 5.19 -8.71
C GLN A 52 9.54 5.44 -8.69
N VAL A 53 9.98 6.69 -8.60
CA VAL A 53 11.42 7.05 -8.54
C VAL A 53 12.13 6.31 -7.40
N GLU A 54 11.47 6.16 -6.25
CA GLU A 54 12.03 5.43 -5.11
C GLU A 54 12.00 3.91 -5.34
N LEU A 55 10.86 3.37 -5.80
CA LEU A 55 10.71 1.94 -6.06
C LEU A 55 11.70 1.42 -7.12
N GLU A 56 11.90 2.17 -8.21
CA GLU A 56 12.86 1.84 -9.27
C GLU A 56 14.31 1.84 -8.77
N ARG A 57 14.60 2.58 -7.70
CA ARG A 57 15.90 2.60 -7.02
C ARG A 57 16.01 1.56 -5.90
N ASP A 58 15.01 0.70 -5.75
CA ASP A 58 14.86 -0.26 -4.64
C ASP A 58 14.84 0.40 -3.25
N ARG A 59 14.28 1.62 -3.19
CA ARG A 59 14.18 2.42 -1.97
C ARG A 59 12.75 2.50 -1.48
N LYS A 60 12.60 2.80 -0.18
CA LYS A 60 11.31 2.97 0.46
C LYS A 60 10.54 4.12 -0.19
N PRO A 61 9.35 3.89 -0.76
CA PRO A 61 8.52 4.97 -1.28
C PRO A 61 7.76 5.68 -0.14
N GLU A 62 7.08 6.79 -0.44
CA GLU A 62 6.22 7.49 0.52
C GLU A 62 4.91 6.72 0.80
N GLY A 63 4.40 6.03 -0.22
CA GLY A 63 3.05 5.53 -0.30
C GLY A 63 2.04 6.66 -0.51
N TYR A 64 0.96 6.60 0.28
CA TYR A 64 -0.03 7.66 0.43
C TYR A 64 -0.30 7.85 1.93
N ASN A 65 0.69 8.41 2.64
CA ASN A 65 0.64 8.60 4.09
C ASN A 65 0.12 10.00 4.46
N ARG A 66 -1.14 10.28 4.09
CA ARG A 66 -1.78 11.59 4.29
C ARG A 66 -3.02 11.47 5.17
N LYS A 67 -3.53 12.58 5.70
CA LYS A 67 -4.83 12.58 6.38
C LYS A 67 -5.92 12.23 5.36
N GLY A 68 -6.82 11.34 5.73
CA GLY A 68 -7.84 10.78 4.84
C GLY A 68 -8.54 9.59 5.48
N LYS A 69 -9.38 8.90 4.71
CA LYS A 69 -10.15 7.72 5.14
C LYS A 69 -9.23 6.54 5.46
N MET A 70 -8.21 6.35 4.63
CA MET A 70 -7.17 5.34 4.75
C MET A 70 -5.81 5.89 4.32
N ARG A 71 -4.76 5.34 4.91
CA ARG A 71 -3.37 5.62 4.55
C ARG A 71 -2.75 4.38 3.94
N LEU A 72 -1.89 4.56 2.94
CA LEU A 72 -0.98 3.54 2.44
C LEU A 72 0.42 3.89 2.93
N VAL A 73 1.02 3.03 3.75
CA VAL A 73 2.25 3.36 4.48
C VAL A 73 3.32 2.31 4.27
N PHE A 74 4.55 2.77 4.02
CA PHE A 74 5.75 1.96 3.96
C PHE A 74 6.62 2.24 5.20
N PRO A 75 6.85 1.29 6.12
CA PRO A 75 7.72 1.45 7.27
C PRO A 75 9.21 1.48 6.89
N ILE A 76 10.05 2.12 7.69
CA ILE A 76 11.48 2.38 7.37
C ILE A 76 12.31 1.09 7.38
N ASN A 77 12.12 0.23 8.38
CA ASN A 77 13.02 -0.89 8.67
C ASN A 77 12.43 -2.27 8.33
N ARG A 78 11.32 -2.31 7.60
CA ARG A 78 10.63 -3.56 7.26
C ARG A 78 10.31 -3.59 5.77
N LYS A 79 10.56 -4.74 5.13
CA LYS A 79 10.15 -5.01 3.75
C LYS A 79 8.69 -5.40 3.74
N GLU A 80 7.83 -4.42 3.95
CA GLU A 80 6.39 -4.58 3.96
C GLU A 80 5.75 -3.23 3.62
N PHE A 81 4.45 -3.24 3.43
CA PHE A 81 3.64 -2.02 3.53
C PHE A 81 2.31 -2.37 4.18
N TYR A 82 1.57 -1.36 4.60
CA TYR A 82 0.24 -1.59 5.15
C TYR A 82 -0.73 -0.50 4.73
N ILE A 83 -2.01 -0.84 4.75
CA ILE A 83 -3.08 0.14 4.74
C ILE A 83 -3.65 0.28 6.15
N ARG A 84 -3.96 1.51 6.57
CA ARG A 84 -4.55 1.79 7.89
C ARG A 84 -5.76 2.70 7.73
N GLY A 85 -6.92 2.24 8.18
CA GLY A 85 -8.13 3.05 8.29
C GLY A 85 -8.13 3.92 9.54
N THR A 86 -9.03 4.90 9.58
CA THR A 86 -9.27 5.73 10.78
C THR A 86 -9.94 4.96 11.92
N SER A 87 -10.64 3.86 11.60
CA SER A 87 -11.33 3.00 12.56
C SER A 87 -11.41 1.56 12.06
N LYS A 88 -11.73 0.62 12.96
CA LYS A 88 -11.88 -0.80 12.63
C LYS A 88 -13.09 -1.02 11.72
N GLY A 89 -12.87 -1.47 10.49
CA GLY A 89 -13.90 -1.56 9.47
C GLY A 89 -13.78 -2.80 8.58
N GLY A 90 -14.89 -3.20 7.96
CA GLY A 90 -14.88 -4.21 6.90
C GLY A 90 -14.30 -3.68 5.59
N GLU A 91 -14.30 -2.35 5.41
CA GLU A 91 -13.72 -1.68 4.26
C GLU A 91 -12.21 -1.92 4.14
N VAL A 92 -11.47 -1.76 5.25
CA VAL A 92 -10.02 -2.04 5.31
C VAL A 92 -9.73 -3.46 4.82
N VAL A 93 -10.54 -4.44 5.25
CA VAL A 93 -10.40 -5.84 4.82
C VAL A 93 -10.63 -5.97 3.32
N ARG A 94 -11.72 -5.41 2.80
CA ARG A 94 -12.06 -5.45 1.37
C ARG A 94 -10.96 -4.84 0.49
N VAL A 95 -10.47 -3.65 0.87
CA VAL A 95 -9.41 -2.95 0.13
C VAL A 95 -8.12 -3.78 0.21
N ALA A 96 -7.73 -4.25 1.40
CA ALA A 96 -6.48 -4.98 1.55
C ALA A 96 -6.48 -6.30 0.76
N GLU A 97 -7.58 -7.06 0.79
CA GLU A 97 -7.72 -8.27 -0.02
C GLU A 97 -7.67 -7.98 -1.53
N ARG A 98 -8.25 -6.85 -1.97
CA ARG A 98 -8.17 -6.44 -3.38
C ARG A 98 -6.73 -6.15 -3.79
N LEU A 99 -5.99 -5.37 -3.00
CA LEU A 99 -4.58 -5.09 -3.28
C LEU A 99 -3.74 -6.38 -3.23
N SER A 100 -4.01 -7.29 -2.29
CA SER A 100 -3.31 -8.59 -2.20
C SER A 100 -3.51 -9.44 -3.45
N ARG A 101 -4.73 -9.46 -4.01
CA ARG A 101 -4.99 -10.13 -5.30
C ARG A 101 -4.20 -9.50 -6.45
N MET A 102 -4.06 -8.17 -6.47
CA MET A 102 -3.25 -7.49 -7.50
C MET A 102 -1.77 -7.85 -7.39
N LEU A 103 -1.21 -7.81 -6.19
CA LEU A 103 0.17 -8.24 -5.93
C LEU A 103 0.40 -9.69 -6.36
N THR A 104 -0.53 -10.59 -6.00
CA THR A 104 -0.45 -12.01 -6.39
C THR A 104 -0.45 -12.19 -7.90
N LYS A 105 -1.34 -11.49 -8.62
CA LYS A 105 -1.40 -11.50 -10.10
C LYS A 105 -0.12 -10.97 -10.74
N ALA A 106 0.53 -9.99 -10.11
CA ALA A 106 1.81 -9.44 -10.55
C ALA A 106 3.02 -10.31 -10.17
N GLY A 107 2.81 -11.46 -9.51
CA GLY A 107 3.88 -12.37 -9.08
C GLY A 107 4.66 -11.89 -7.84
N ILE A 108 4.11 -10.93 -7.08
CA ILE A 108 4.74 -10.39 -5.86
C ILE A 108 4.35 -11.26 -4.68
N ALA A 109 5.32 -12.04 -4.18
CA ALA A 109 5.11 -12.94 -3.05
C ALA A 109 5.01 -12.16 -1.72
N HIS A 110 3.90 -12.32 -1.03
CA HIS A 110 3.62 -11.64 0.25
C HIS A 110 2.67 -12.45 1.12
N ASP A 111 2.64 -12.15 2.42
CA ASP A 111 1.56 -12.52 3.32
C ASP A 111 0.65 -11.31 3.58
N LEU A 112 -0.64 -11.58 3.83
CA LEU A 112 -1.60 -10.58 4.28
C LEU A 112 -1.96 -10.82 5.74
N GLU A 113 -1.55 -9.89 6.62
CA GLU A 113 -1.79 -9.94 8.06
C GLU A 113 -2.72 -8.81 8.51
N TRP A 114 -3.47 -9.01 9.59
CA TRP A 114 -4.47 -8.06 10.09
C TRP A 114 -4.05 -7.48 11.43
N ASP A 115 -4.23 -6.18 11.63
CA ASP A 115 -4.00 -5.48 12.91
C ASP A 115 -2.59 -5.70 13.51
N ALA A 116 -1.57 -5.97 12.67
CA ALA A 116 -0.19 -6.26 13.07
C ALA A 116 0.66 -4.99 13.38
N LEU A 117 0.02 -3.82 13.57
CA LEU A 117 0.68 -2.54 13.86
C LEU A 117 1.45 -2.54 15.18
N SER A 118 1.14 -3.44 16.11
CA SER A 118 1.82 -3.59 17.40
C SER A 118 3.32 -3.93 17.28
N PHE A 119 3.82 -4.18 16.06
CA PHE A 119 5.22 -4.45 15.76
C PHE A 119 5.93 -3.33 14.99
N ILE A 120 5.26 -2.21 14.72
CA ILE A 120 5.74 -1.14 13.82
C ILE A 120 5.86 0.22 14.54
N GLU A 121 5.23 0.40 15.70
CA GLU A 121 5.38 1.59 16.54
C GLU A 121 6.44 1.35 17.64
N GLU A 122 7.72 1.57 17.28
CA GLU A 122 8.80 2.08 18.15
C GLU A 122 9.66 3.08 17.35
#